data_AF-D8U7J7-F1
#
_entry.id   AF-D8U7J7-F1
#
_cell.length_a   1.000
_cell.length_b   1.000
_cell.length_c   1.000
_cell.angle_alpha   90.00
_cell.angle_beta   90.00
_cell.angle_gamma   90.00
#
_symmetry.space_group_name_H-M   'P 1'
#
loop_
_entity.id
_entity.type
_entity.pdbx_description
1 polymer ?
#
loop_
_entity_poly.entity_id
_entity_poly.type
_entity_poly.pdbx_seq_one_letter_code
_entity_poly.pdbx_strand_id
1 'polypeptide(L)'
;MATPMQRAVMIVGAASGLGFGGYYFSQLQEVQKYEKDKKDIERLIDTERKRAAVTAKAQSEQENRISDAESKVRQEQKEFNDLELKLDEARKQVIKLEQQLKGKSEALQSKQKELQSAQSRLAELRAEAERAKQSVTLGEKSLLMAKEKVVEAKLLTNPLNHPKVKALLGGK
;
A
#
# COMPACT_ATOMS: atom_id res chain seq x y z
N MET A 1 -8.16 -99.67 -82.12
CA MET A 1 -7.90 -98.32 -82.69
C MET A 1 -9.04 -97.41 -82.27
N ALA A 2 -8.80 -96.44 -81.37
CA ALA A 2 -9.83 -95.50 -80.93
C ALA A 2 -10.09 -94.43 -82.00
N THR A 3 -11.36 -94.14 -82.29
CA THR A 3 -11.77 -93.18 -83.32
C THR A 3 -11.38 -91.75 -82.95
N PRO A 4 -11.14 -90.86 -83.94
CA PRO A 4 -10.66 -89.49 -83.71
C PRO A 4 -11.56 -88.65 -82.79
N MET A 5 -12.84 -89.02 -82.67
CA MET A 5 -13.81 -88.36 -81.78
C MET A 5 -13.54 -88.64 -80.29
N GLN A 6 -12.98 -89.81 -79.93
CA GLN A 6 -12.65 -90.15 -78.53
C GLN A 6 -11.36 -89.47 -78.03
N ARG A 7 -10.43 -89.13 -78.94
CA ARG A 7 -9.22 -88.37 -78.59
C ARG A 7 -9.52 -86.88 -78.37
N ALA A 8 -10.49 -86.31 -79.08
CA ALA A 8 -10.92 -84.94 -78.89
C ALA A 8 -11.58 -84.72 -77.51
N VAL A 9 -12.40 -85.66 -77.05
CA VAL A 9 -13.07 -85.56 -75.73
C VAL A 9 -12.08 -85.74 -74.57
N MET A 10 -11.05 -86.59 -74.73
CA MET A 10 -9.99 -86.77 -73.72
C MET A 10 -9.02 -85.58 -73.62
N ILE A 11 -8.76 -84.87 -74.72
CA ILE A 11 -7.90 -83.67 -74.70
C ILE A 11 -8.66 -82.44 -74.13
N VAL A 12 -9.97 -82.34 -74.36
CA VAL A 12 -10.81 -81.28 -73.76
C VAL A 12 -11.08 -81.55 -72.28
N GLY A 13 -11.17 -82.81 -71.85
CA GLY A 13 -11.34 -83.19 -70.44
C GLY A 13 -10.10 -83.00 -69.55
N ALA A 14 -8.88 -83.07 -70.12
CA ALA A 14 -7.64 -82.87 -69.37
C ALA A 14 -7.21 -81.39 -69.27
N ALA A 15 -7.59 -80.55 -70.25
CA ALA A 15 -7.27 -79.12 -70.24
C ALA A 15 -8.20 -78.28 -69.34
N SER A 16 -9.39 -78.79 -69.02
CA SER A 16 -10.41 -78.09 -68.23
C SER A 16 -10.31 -78.33 -66.71
N GLY A 17 -9.70 -79.44 -66.27
CA GLY A 17 -9.59 -79.79 -64.84
C GLY A 17 -8.43 -79.09 -64.09
N LEU A 18 -7.34 -78.75 -64.77
CA LEU A 18 -6.16 -78.14 -64.13
C LEU A 18 -6.26 -76.61 -63.97
N GLY A 19 -7.02 -75.92 -64.83
CA GLY A 19 -7.24 -74.48 -64.74
C GLY A 19 -8.18 -74.07 -63.59
N PHE A 20 -9.23 -74.87 -63.34
CA PHE A 20 -10.24 -74.58 -62.31
C PHE A 20 -9.71 -74.79 -60.88
N GLY A 21 -8.91 -75.84 -60.64
CA GLY A 21 -8.32 -76.09 -59.32
C GLY A 21 -7.27 -75.05 -58.91
N GLY A 22 -6.42 -74.62 -59.85
CA GLY A 22 -5.41 -73.58 -59.63
C GLY A 22 -6.04 -72.19 -59.41
N TYR A 23 -7.08 -71.84 -60.16
CA TYR A 23 -7.82 -70.59 -59.98
C TYR A 23 -8.54 -70.54 -58.64
N TYR A 24 -9.19 -71.63 -58.23
CA TYR A 24 -9.88 -71.72 -56.95
C TYR A 24 -8.88 -71.63 -55.77
N PHE A 25 -7.74 -72.29 -55.86
CA PHE A 25 -6.68 -72.20 -54.86
C PHE A 25 -6.04 -70.80 -54.80
N SER A 26 -5.83 -70.15 -55.95
CA SER A 26 -5.37 -68.76 -56.04
C SER A 26 -6.36 -67.79 -55.42
N GLN A 27 -7.66 -67.94 -55.68
CA GLN A 27 -8.69 -67.10 -55.08
C GLN A 27 -8.80 -67.32 -53.57
N LEU A 28 -8.67 -68.55 -53.08
CA LEU A 28 -8.63 -68.84 -51.65
C LEU A 28 -7.46 -68.15 -50.94
N GLN A 29 -6.27 -68.14 -51.55
CA GLN A 29 -5.12 -67.40 -51.02
C GLN A 29 -5.38 -65.89 -51.00
N GLU A 30 -6.03 -65.36 -52.03
CA GLU A 30 -6.35 -63.94 -52.13
C GLU A 30 -7.40 -63.53 -51.08
N VAL A 31 -8.44 -64.34 -50.88
CA VAL A 31 -9.45 -64.14 -49.82
C VAL A 31 -8.79 -64.17 -48.44
N GLN A 32 -7.91 -65.14 -48.17
CA GLN A 32 -7.18 -65.21 -46.90
C GLN A 32 -6.29 -63.98 -46.66
N LYS A 33 -5.69 -63.44 -47.72
CA LYS A 33 -4.90 -62.20 -47.65
C LYS A 33 -5.81 -61.01 -47.30
N TYR A 34 -6.93 -60.84 -48.00
CA TYR A 34 -7.88 -59.76 -47.71
C TYR A 34 -8.52 -59.90 -46.32
N GLU A 35 -8.78 -61.12 -45.82
CA GLU A 35 -9.26 -61.33 -44.45
C GLU A 35 -8.22 -60.95 -43.40
N LYS A 36 -6.93 -61.23 -43.67
CA LYS A 36 -5.84 -60.82 -42.80
C LYS A 36 -5.68 -59.30 -42.81
N ASP A 37 -5.67 -58.68 -43.99
CA ASP A 37 -5.59 -57.24 -44.15
C ASP A 37 -6.78 -56.54 -43.46
N LYS A 38 -8.00 -57.09 -43.59
CA LYS A 38 -9.18 -56.61 -42.87
C LYS A 38 -8.98 -56.63 -41.35
N LYS A 39 -8.51 -57.74 -40.79
CA LYS A 39 -8.26 -57.87 -39.34
C LYS A 39 -7.18 -56.89 -38.87
N ASP A 40 -6.14 -56.69 -39.66
CA ASP A 40 -5.06 -55.75 -39.32
C ASP A 40 -5.54 -54.29 -39.40
N ILE A 41 -6.37 -53.94 -40.39
CA ILE A 41 -7.04 -52.63 -40.47
C ILE A 41 -7.98 -52.42 -39.28
N GLU A 42 -8.80 -53.42 -38.91
CA GLU A 42 -9.68 -53.34 -37.73
C GLU A 42 -8.90 -53.07 -36.45
N ARG A 43 -7.76 -53.76 -36.25
CA ARG A 43 -6.86 -53.52 -35.10
C ARG A 43 -6.25 -52.11 -35.12
N LEU A 44 -5.87 -51.61 -36.29
CA LEU A 44 -5.34 -50.25 -36.43
C LEU A 44 -6.43 -49.22 -36.07
N ILE A 45 -7.65 -49.40 -36.58
CA ILE A 45 -8.79 -48.53 -36.25
C ILE A 45 -9.07 -48.54 -34.74
N ASP A 46 -9.07 -49.70 -34.10
CA ASP A 46 -9.28 -49.79 -32.65
C ASP A 46 -8.16 -49.12 -31.85
N THR A 47 -6.92 -49.23 -32.33
CA THR A 47 -5.77 -48.56 -31.71
C THR A 47 -5.88 -47.04 -31.84
N GLU A 48 -6.22 -46.54 -33.03
CA GLU A 48 -6.41 -45.11 -33.27
C GLU A 48 -7.62 -44.55 -32.52
N ARG A 49 -8.72 -45.31 -32.39
CA ARG A 49 -9.86 -44.93 -31.52
C ARG A 49 -9.45 -44.80 -30.06
N LYS A 50 -8.66 -45.74 -29.54
CA LYS A 50 -8.13 -45.66 -28.17
C LYS A 50 -7.22 -44.45 -28.00
N ARG A 51 -6.33 -44.18 -28.96
CA ARG A 51 -5.46 -42.99 -28.94
C ARG A 51 -6.28 -41.70 -28.95
N ALA A 52 -7.26 -41.59 -29.85
CA ALA A 52 -8.14 -40.44 -29.93
C ALA A 52 -8.90 -40.20 -28.62
N ALA A 53 -9.40 -41.25 -27.97
CA ALA A 53 -10.08 -41.13 -26.67
C ALA A 53 -9.14 -40.63 -25.56
N VAL A 54 -7.89 -41.13 -25.52
CA VAL A 54 -6.88 -40.66 -24.56
C VAL A 54 -6.52 -39.20 -24.80
N THR A 55 -6.30 -38.81 -26.06
CA THR A 55 -5.98 -37.42 -26.43
C THR A 55 -7.14 -36.48 -26.11
N ALA A 56 -8.39 -36.86 -26.40
CA ALA A 56 -9.56 -36.06 -26.07
C ALA A 56 -9.70 -35.85 -24.55
N LYS A 57 -9.43 -36.90 -23.75
CA LYS A 57 -9.41 -36.76 -22.29
C LYS A 57 -8.30 -35.82 -21.82
N ALA A 58 -7.09 -35.97 -22.36
CA ALA A 58 -5.96 -35.10 -22.03
C ALA A 58 -6.22 -33.63 -22.42
N GLN A 59 -6.86 -33.39 -23.57
CA GLN A 59 -7.29 -32.06 -24.00
C GLN A 59 -8.29 -31.46 -23.01
N SER A 60 -9.33 -32.20 -22.64
CA SER A 60 -10.32 -31.72 -21.67
C SER A 60 -9.70 -31.41 -20.30
N GLU A 61 -8.78 -32.26 -19.81
CA GLU A 61 -8.05 -31.98 -18.57
C GLU A 61 -7.20 -30.71 -18.68
N GLN A 62 -6.55 -30.49 -19.83
CA GLN A 62 -5.73 -29.30 -20.06
C GLN A 62 -6.59 -28.03 -20.17
N GLU A 63 -7.75 -28.10 -20.82
CA GLU A 63 -8.72 -27.00 -20.90
C GLU A 63 -9.21 -26.60 -19.50
N ASN A 64 -9.52 -27.57 -18.64
CA ASN A 64 -9.91 -27.30 -17.25
C ASN A 64 -8.77 -26.60 -16.49
N ARG A 65 -7.52 -27.06 -16.63
CA ARG A 65 -6.36 -26.41 -15.99
C ARG A 65 -6.15 -24.99 -16.49
N ILE A 66 -6.34 -24.74 -17.78
CA ILE A 66 -6.27 -23.39 -18.36
C ILE A 66 -7.35 -22.51 -17.75
N SER A 67 -8.60 -22.99 -17.68
CA SER A 67 -9.71 -22.25 -17.10
C SER A 67 -9.47 -21.90 -15.62
N ASP A 68 -8.96 -22.86 -14.83
CA ASP A 68 -8.60 -22.64 -13.42
C ASP A 68 -7.49 -21.59 -13.29
N ALA A 69 -6.46 -21.67 -14.13
CA ALA A 69 -5.36 -20.70 -14.15
C ALA A 69 -5.84 -19.31 -14.52
N GLU A 70 -6.70 -19.18 -15.54
CA GLU A 70 -7.29 -17.90 -15.94
C GLU A 70 -8.13 -17.29 -14.82
N SER A 71 -8.89 -18.11 -14.09
CA SER A 71 -9.66 -17.65 -12.93
C SER A 71 -8.75 -17.11 -11.83
N LYS A 72 -7.65 -17.80 -11.53
CA LYS A 72 -6.66 -17.35 -10.54
C LYS A 72 -6.00 -16.05 -10.95
N VAL A 73 -5.57 -15.93 -12.20
CA VAL A 73 -4.98 -14.68 -12.74
C VAL A 73 -5.96 -13.52 -12.61
N ARG A 74 -7.24 -13.73 -12.93
CA ARG A 74 -8.27 -12.69 -12.77
C ARG A 74 -8.48 -12.29 -11.31
N GLN A 75 -8.40 -13.24 -10.38
CA GLN A 75 -8.52 -12.96 -8.95
C GLN A 75 -7.30 -12.17 -8.45
N GLU A 76 -6.10 -12.62 -8.75
CA GLU A 76 -4.85 -11.94 -8.38
C GLU A 76 -4.80 -10.52 -8.95
N GLN A 77 -5.26 -10.32 -10.19
CA GLN A 77 -5.33 -8.98 -10.78
C GLN A 77 -6.29 -8.05 -10.02
N LYS A 78 -7.41 -8.56 -9.51
CA LYS A 78 -8.33 -7.75 -8.68
C LYS A 78 -7.68 -7.40 -7.35
N GLU A 79 -7.06 -8.38 -6.69
CA GLU A 79 -6.36 -8.16 -5.42
C GLU A 79 -5.21 -7.16 -5.58
N PHE A 80 -4.47 -7.24 -6.69
CA PHE A 80 -3.43 -6.28 -7.03
C PHE A 80 -3.98 -4.85 -7.17
N ASN A 81 -5.05 -4.67 -7.95
CA ASN A 81 -5.69 -3.37 -8.13
C ASN A 81 -6.20 -2.80 -6.80
N ASP A 82 -6.80 -3.63 -5.95
CA ASP A 82 -7.28 -3.23 -4.62
C ASP A 82 -6.11 -2.79 -3.70
N LEU A 83 -4.98 -3.50 -3.76
CA LEU A 83 -3.77 -3.13 -3.03
C LEU A 83 -3.16 -1.82 -3.53
N GLU A 84 -3.17 -1.60 -4.86
CA GLU A 84 -2.68 -0.36 -5.46
C GLU A 84 -3.52 0.85 -5.02
N LEU A 85 -4.86 0.71 -4.99
CA LEU A 85 -5.75 1.75 -4.46
C LEU A 85 -5.48 2.05 -2.98
N LYS A 86 -5.34 1.01 -2.15
CA LYS A 86 -5.01 1.17 -0.71
C LYS A 86 -3.67 1.86 -0.52
N LEU A 87 -2.66 1.54 -1.35
CA LEU A 87 -1.36 2.18 -1.29
C LEU A 87 -1.45 3.68 -1.62
N ASP A 88 -2.22 4.05 -2.63
CA ASP A 88 -2.42 5.44 -3.00
C ASP A 88 -3.19 6.24 -1.94
N GLU A 89 -4.19 5.62 -1.29
CA GLU A 89 -4.86 6.22 -0.13
C GLU A 89 -3.90 6.43 1.04
N ALA A 90 -3.08 5.43 1.36
CA ALA A 90 -2.09 5.54 2.43
C ALA A 90 -1.07 6.66 2.14
N ARG A 91 -0.60 6.79 0.89
CA ARG A 91 0.29 7.90 0.47
C ARG A 91 -0.36 9.27 0.67
N LYS A 92 -1.64 9.43 0.30
CA LYS A 92 -2.39 10.67 0.53
C LYS A 92 -2.51 10.99 2.03
N GLN A 93 -2.74 9.98 2.87
CA GLN A 93 -2.80 10.15 4.31
C GLN A 93 -1.46 10.61 4.90
N VAL A 94 -0.34 10.03 4.45
CA VAL A 94 1.01 10.44 4.86
C VAL A 94 1.25 11.92 4.54
N ILE A 95 0.98 12.35 3.31
CA ILE A 95 1.14 13.77 2.90
C ILE A 95 0.30 14.69 3.80
N LYS A 96 -0.95 14.30 4.11
CA LYS A 96 -1.82 15.09 4.99
C LYS A 96 -1.25 15.19 6.41
N LEU A 97 -0.73 14.09 6.95
CA LEU A 97 -0.12 14.06 8.28
C LEU A 97 1.16 14.90 8.34
N GLU A 98 1.99 14.86 7.30
CA GLU A 98 3.19 15.70 7.19
C GLU A 98 2.84 17.19 7.18
N GLN A 99 1.81 17.58 6.42
CA GLN A 99 1.31 18.96 6.42
C GLN A 99 0.78 19.39 7.79
N GLN A 100 0.03 18.52 8.47
CA GLN A 100 -0.45 18.79 9.83
C GLN A 100 0.70 18.93 10.83
N LEU A 101 1.72 18.08 10.73
CA LEU A 101 2.91 18.15 11.58
C LEU A 101 3.64 19.48 11.36
N LYS A 102 3.84 19.88 10.10
CA LYS A 102 4.45 21.17 9.77
C LYS A 102 3.68 22.34 10.36
N GLY A 103 2.36 22.39 10.16
CA GLY A 103 1.51 23.44 10.72
C GLY A 103 1.53 23.49 12.26
N LYS A 104 1.53 22.33 12.94
CA LYS A 104 1.67 22.28 14.40
C LYS A 104 3.05 22.75 14.88
N SER A 105 4.11 22.43 14.15
CA SER A 105 5.47 22.87 14.47
C SER A 105 5.60 24.39 14.37
N GLU A 106 5.06 24.99 13.30
CA GLU A 106 5.01 26.45 13.12
C GLU A 106 4.20 27.13 14.23
N ALA A 107 3.04 26.58 14.58
CA ALA A 107 2.22 27.08 15.67
C ALA A 107 2.95 27.02 17.03
N LEU A 108 3.66 25.92 17.30
CA LEU A 108 4.48 25.78 18.52
C LEU A 108 5.58 26.83 18.57
N GLN A 109 6.29 27.06 17.47
CA GLN A 109 7.34 28.07 17.39
C GLN A 109 6.78 29.48 17.62
N SER A 110 5.61 29.79 17.05
CA SER A 110 4.90 31.04 17.31
C SER A 110 4.56 31.21 18.79
N LYS A 111 3.99 30.17 19.42
CA LYS A 111 3.67 30.19 20.86
C LYS A 111 4.89 30.32 21.76
N GLN A 112 6.02 29.73 21.39
CA GLN A 112 7.28 29.92 22.11
C GLN A 112 7.75 31.37 22.07
N LYS A 113 7.65 32.04 20.91
CA LYS A 113 7.97 33.47 20.76
C LYS A 113 7.02 34.35 21.57
N GLU A 114 5.71 34.07 21.53
CA GLU A 114 4.72 34.78 22.34
C GLU A 114 5.02 34.65 23.83
N LEU A 115 5.35 33.44 24.30
CA LEU A 115 5.72 33.19 25.69
C LEU A 115 6.97 33.97 26.09
N GLN A 116 8.01 33.96 25.26
CA GLN A 116 9.24 34.70 25.52
C GLN A 116 8.98 36.21 25.60
N SER A 117 8.15 36.76 24.69
CA SER A 117 7.77 38.17 24.74
C SER A 117 6.98 38.51 26.01
N ALA A 118 6.04 37.66 26.41
CA ALA A 118 5.28 37.85 27.65
C ALA A 118 6.18 37.80 28.89
N GLN A 119 7.17 36.90 28.92
CA GLN A 119 8.14 36.83 30.01
C GLN A 119 9.00 38.10 30.10
N SER A 120 9.48 38.64 28.98
CA SER A 120 10.23 39.90 28.95
C SER A 120 9.39 41.07 29.47
N ARG A 121 8.14 41.21 29.00
CA ARG A 121 7.22 42.26 29.49
C ARG A 121 6.95 42.14 30.98
N LEU A 122 6.78 40.90 31.48
CA LEU A 122 6.58 40.68 32.91
C LEU A 122 7.82 41.08 33.72
N ALA A 123 9.04 40.83 33.21
CA ALA A 123 10.27 41.26 33.86
C ALA A 123 10.39 42.80 33.88
N GLU A 124 10.05 43.47 32.79
CA GLU A 124 10.01 44.95 32.70
C GLU A 124 9.02 45.54 33.71
N LEU A 125 7.79 45.03 33.74
CA LEU A 125 6.76 45.48 34.69
C LEU A 125 7.18 45.26 36.15
N ARG A 126 7.87 44.14 36.45
CA ARG A 126 8.42 43.90 37.79
C ARG A 126 9.50 44.93 38.14
N ALA A 127 10.41 45.22 37.22
CA ALA A 127 11.45 46.22 37.44
C ALA A 127 10.86 47.63 37.62
N GLU A 128 9.84 47.99 36.85
CA GLU A 128 9.11 49.25 36.98
C GLU A 128 8.39 49.35 38.33
N ALA A 129 7.71 48.28 38.76
CA ALA A 129 7.06 48.22 40.06
C ALA A 129 8.06 48.42 41.22
N GLU A 130 9.25 47.81 41.14
CA GLU A 130 10.30 48.02 42.14
C GLU A 130 10.84 49.46 42.15
N ARG A 131 11.04 50.08 40.98
CA ARG A 131 11.43 51.50 40.91
C ARG A 131 10.35 52.43 41.46
N ALA A 132 9.08 52.12 41.20
CA ALA A 132 7.95 52.87 41.74
C ALA A 132 7.93 52.78 43.27
N LYS A 133 8.10 51.58 43.85
CA LYS A 133 8.21 51.39 45.30
C LYS A 133 9.36 52.21 45.89
N GLN A 134 10.55 52.15 45.29
CA GLN A 134 11.71 52.93 45.74
C GLN A 134 11.43 54.43 45.73
N SER A 135 10.84 54.93 44.62
CA SER A 135 10.44 56.33 44.47
C SER A 135 9.43 56.76 45.54
N VAL A 136 8.44 55.91 45.86
CA VAL A 136 7.47 56.17 46.93
C VAL A 136 8.18 56.27 48.28
N THR A 137 9.03 55.31 48.65
CA THR A 137 9.78 55.38 49.92
C THR A 137 10.67 56.62 50.03
N LEU A 138 11.31 57.05 48.95
CA LEU A 138 12.11 58.28 48.93
C LEU A 138 11.23 59.53 49.07
N GLY A 139 10.07 59.55 48.40
CA GLY A 139 9.08 60.61 48.52
C GLY A 139 8.53 60.71 49.94
N GLU A 140 8.20 59.59 50.57
CA GLU A 140 7.74 59.52 51.96
C GLU A 140 8.78 60.07 52.94
N LYS A 141 10.05 59.65 52.82
CA LYS A 141 11.16 60.20 53.63
C LYS A 141 11.32 61.71 53.44
N SER A 142 11.26 62.19 52.19
CA SER A 142 11.39 63.61 51.87
C SER A 142 10.22 64.42 52.45
N LEU A 143 9.01 63.88 52.40
CA LEU A 143 7.82 64.50 52.99
C LEU A 143 7.92 64.59 54.52
N LEU A 144 8.45 63.56 55.18
CA LEU A 144 8.69 63.57 56.62
C LEU A 144 9.69 64.67 57.01
N MET A 145 10.84 64.74 56.32
CA MET A 145 11.84 65.80 56.56
C MET A 145 11.26 67.21 56.31
N ALA A 146 10.43 67.38 55.27
CA ALA A 146 9.76 68.65 55.01
C ALA A 146 8.78 69.02 56.12
N LYS A 147 8.01 68.05 56.64
CA LYS A 147 7.10 68.25 57.78
C LYS A 147 7.87 68.66 59.05
N GLU A 148 8.99 68.02 59.34
CA GLU A 148 9.86 68.37 60.48
C GLU A 148 10.36 69.81 60.37
N LYS A 149 10.92 70.20 59.22
CA LYS A 149 11.37 71.58 58.97
C LYS A 149 10.25 72.61 59.10
N VAL A 150 9.03 72.28 58.66
CA VAL A 150 7.86 73.17 58.83
C VAL A 150 7.51 73.33 60.31
N VAL A 151 7.57 72.26 61.11
CA VAL A 151 7.34 72.33 62.56
C VAL A 151 8.42 73.18 63.24
N GLU A 152 9.69 72.98 62.91
CA GLU A 152 10.81 73.80 63.41
C GLU A 152 10.65 75.28 63.06
N ALA A 153 10.32 75.58 61.81
CA ALA A 153 10.07 76.95 61.36
C ALA A 153 8.89 77.59 62.10
N LYS A 154 7.80 76.84 62.34
CA LYS A 154 6.66 77.32 63.14
C LYS A 154 7.04 77.64 64.59
N LEU A 155 7.92 76.85 65.22
CA LEU A 155 8.43 77.15 66.56
C LEU A 155 9.21 78.47 66.60
N LEU A 156 9.95 78.79 65.54
CA LEU A 156 10.72 80.03 65.38
C LEU A 156 9.88 81.26 65.05
N THR A 157 8.67 81.07 64.47
CA THR A 157 7.75 82.18 64.20
C THR A 157 7.11 82.77 65.47
N ASN A 158 7.17 82.07 66.61
CA ASN A 158 6.82 82.67 67.90
C ASN A 158 8.02 83.51 68.40
N PRO A 159 7.89 84.85 68.50
CA PRO A 159 9.01 85.74 68.80
C PRO A 159 9.67 85.46 70.16
N LEU A 160 8.94 84.90 71.14
CA LEU A 160 9.48 84.54 72.45
C LEU A 160 10.38 83.28 72.42
N ASN A 161 10.25 82.43 71.40
CA ASN A 161 11.05 81.22 71.22
C ASN A 161 12.20 81.39 70.23
N HIS A 162 12.32 82.55 69.59
CA HIS A 162 13.39 82.82 68.65
C HIS A 162 14.76 82.83 69.37
N PRO A 163 15.80 82.12 68.87
CA PRO A 163 17.06 81.94 69.58
C PRO A 163 17.76 83.26 69.93
N LYS A 164 17.66 84.28 69.07
CA LYS A 164 18.17 85.63 69.37
C LYS A 164 17.42 86.32 70.52
N VAL A 165 16.10 86.08 70.66
CA VAL A 165 15.28 86.68 71.72
C VAL A 165 15.49 85.94 73.04
N LYS A 166 15.63 84.60 73.00
CA LYS A 166 16.05 83.82 74.17
C LYS A 166 17.46 84.18 74.66
N ALA A 167 18.40 84.43 73.75
CA ALA A 167 19.74 84.89 74.11
C ALA A 167 19.72 86.28 74.79
N LEU A 168 18.76 87.14 74.44
CA LEU A 168 18.56 88.44 75.07
C LEU A 168 17.79 88.36 76.40
N LEU A 169 16.85 87.41 76.55
CA LEU A 169 16.07 87.21 77.79
C LEU A 169 16.78 86.35 78.84
N GLY A 170 17.69 85.45 78.43
CA GLY A 170 18.46 84.57 79.32
C GLY A 170 19.81 85.13 79.77
N GLY A 171 20.20 86.31 79.31
CA GLY A 171 21.39 87.03 79.75
C GLY A 171 21.09 87.94 80.95
N LYS A 172 21.02 87.34 82.15
CA LYS A 172 21.21 88.00 83.44
C LYS A 172 22.05 87.10 84.34
#